data_AF-A0A0A0J942-F1
#
_entry.id   AF-A0A0A0J942-F1
#
_cell.length_a   1.000
_cell.length_b   1.000
_cell.length_c   1.000
_cell.angle_alpha   90.00
_cell.angle_beta   90.00
_cell.angle_gamma   90.00
#
_symmetry.space_group_name_H-M   'P 1'
#
loop_
_entity.id
_entity.type
_entity.pdbx_description
1 polymer ?
#
loop_
_entity_poly.entity_id
_entity_poly.type
_entity_poly.pdbx_seq_one_letter_code
_entity_poly.pdbx_strand_id
1 'polypeptide(L)'
;MTIETVTDVDALTRRVRSLLAERGSRCGTVTLVAVDGPSGSGKTTLAGQLGEELDALVLHVDDMHQGWTGLLETVSIARSSLVDAWLRDEPASHPTWDWDDSVRGADVAVPRADLIVLEGVGAFAIAGHEASAKVWVQAPDEDRQSRAIARDGEVFASHWDVWADQERRLYTAAPGLPDADIVLDTGAAPPDDGFDAGPSMWLVVLGVIAVSLSMRTLMTSLPPLLPRIRDDLGLSSVWLGVLTTLPVLCMGLLAPAAARLGLRLGVVRCISIAMVAVAIGNLARVLGAHAVGSLYIGTLCAGAGIALAGTLLPGMVKAAFPANRAGLATGLQMFAMMGGAAVAAAVSVPLADALGDWDLSLGFWGVVAAIGLLLWLPVDRAVHRGGDHDQHPPDLSHRLPWRSATAWCVAAYLAVQSWQFYSTLAWLSPTYVGQGWAPQEAGILLAVFTGVQFVSGMVGPALTDRVGDWRIVLVAVGLCGLAGQLGVWAAPDAAPWLWVVLLGIAQGASFAIGLVLLVRYAVSPAAAARFTAMAFLVCYTVASMGPTTMGAVRDLTGGYSAIFLVLALLMLVQLTLTLLLRPGRAPVQ
;
A
#
# COMPACT_ATOMS: atom_id res chain seq x y z
N MET A 1 39.16 -3.17 31.17
CA MET A 1 39.07 -2.85 29.74
C MET A 1 38.26 -1.57 29.65
N THR A 2 38.83 -0.51 29.09
CA THR A 2 38.12 0.78 29.01
C THR A 2 37.15 0.70 27.83
N ILE A 3 35.84 0.72 28.10
CA ILE A 3 34.82 0.75 27.04
C ILE A 3 34.96 2.10 26.32
N GLU A 4 35.18 2.07 25.02
CA GLU A 4 35.36 3.26 24.19
C GLU A 4 34.02 3.65 23.55
N THR A 5 33.52 4.84 23.88
CA THR A 5 32.29 5.38 23.28
C THR A 5 32.64 6.21 22.06
N VAL A 6 32.05 5.86 20.92
CA VAL A 6 32.27 6.51 19.62
C VAL A 6 30.94 7.10 19.13
N THR A 7 31.00 8.20 18.37
CA THR A 7 29.83 8.92 17.84
C THR A 7 29.74 8.90 16.31
N ASP A 8 30.72 8.33 15.62
CA ASP A 8 30.85 8.33 14.16
C ASP A 8 31.34 6.95 13.64
N VAL A 9 30.83 6.54 12.48
CA VAL A 9 31.03 5.21 11.88
C VAL A 9 32.46 5.04 11.38
N ASP A 10 33.08 6.07 10.80
CA ASP A 10 34.46 6.01 10.30
C ASP A 10 35.48 5.75 11.43
N ALA A 11 35.25 6.35 12.60
CA ALA A 11 36.05 6.11 13.79
C ALA A 11 35.84 4.68 14.30
N LEU A 12 34.60 4.18 14.26
CA LEU A 12 34.25 2.82 14.66
C LEU A 12 34.92 1.78 13.75
N THR A 13 34.82 1.92 12.42
CA THR A 13 35.45 0.96 11.50
C THR A 13 36.96 0.91 11.68
N ARG A 14 37.64 2.06 11.82
CA ARG A 14 39.09 2.09 12.08
C ARG A 14 39.44 1.34 13.36
N ARG A 15 38.62 1.47 14.40
CA ARG A 15 38.84 0.76 15.66
C ARG A 15 38.59 -0.74 15.54
N VAL A 16 37.53 -1.14 14.85
CA VAL A 16 37.27 -2.56 14.54
C VAL A 16 38.47 -3.16 13.79
N ARG A 17 38.98 -2.49 12.75
CA ARG A 17 40.19 -2.97 12.03
C ARG A 17 41.40 -3.14 12.94
N SER A 18 41.63 -2.21 13.88
CA SER A 18 42.71 -2.33 14.88
C SER A 18 42.54 -3.59 15.73
N LEU A 19 41.33 -3.84 16.25
CA LEU A 19 41.04 -5.00 17.07
C LEU A 19 41.20 -6.31 16.29
N LEU A 20 40.76 -6.33 15.03
CA LEU A 20 40.94 -7.49 14.16
C LEU A 20 42.42 -7.78 13.89
N ALA A 21 43.23 -6.74 13.65
CA ALA A 21 44.67 -6.88 13.47
C ALA A 21 45.39 -7.36 14.75
N GLU A 22 44.96 -6.89 15.92
CA GLU A 22 45.52 -7.28 17.22
C GLU A 22 45.17 -8.72 17.62
N ARG A 23 43.95 -9.17 17.30
CA ARG A 23 43.38 -10.39 17.87
C ARG A 23 43.28 -11.56 16.89
N GLY A 24 43.28 -11.28 15.58
CA GLY A 24 43.12 -12.28 14.53
C GLY A 24 41.83 -13.09 14.65
N SER A 25 41.80 -14.26 14.00
CA SER A 25 40.71 -15.21 14.14
C SER A 25 40.72 -15.87 15.52
N ARG A 26 39.56 -15.87 16.19
CA ARG A 26 39.33 -16.56 17.47
C ARG A 26 38.27 -17.65 17.38
N CYS A 27 37.59 -17.76 16.24
CA CYS A 27 36.52 -18.71 15.98
C CYS A 27 36.95 -19.71 14.88
N GLY A 28 38.04 -20.44 15.14
CA GLY A 28 38.64 -21.34 14.15
C GLY A 28 39.35 -20.56 13.04
N THR A 29 38.95 -20.79 11.78
CA THR A 29 39.44 -20.03 10.62
C THR A 29 38.68 -18.72 10.39
N VAL A 30 37.55 -18.52 11.07
CA VAL A 30 36.66 -17.35 10.91
C VAL A 30 37.00 -16.25 11.90
N THR A 31 37.26 -15.06 11.38
CA THR A 31 37.31 -13.83 12.16
C THR A 31 35.90 -13.30 12.36
N LEU A 32 35.45 -13.19 13.60
CA LEU A 32 34.05 -12.85 13.93
C LEU A 32 33.96 -11.46 14.57
N VAL A 33 33.16 -10.58 13.98
CA VAL A 33 32.74 -9.30 14.58
C VAL A 33 31.30 -9.45 15.02
N ALA A 34 31.02 -9.22 16.30
CA ALA A 34 29.64 -9.24 16.82
C ALA A 34 29.14 -7.81 16.98
N VAL A 35 27.98 -7.51 16.40
CA VAL A 35 27.27 -6.22 16.55
C VAL A 35 25.95 -6.49 17.26
N ASP A 36 25.85 -6.09 18.52
CA ASP A 36 24.67 -6.32 19.36
C ASP A 36 24.09 -4.99 19.86
N GLY A 37 22.84 -5.02 20.25
CA GLY A 37 22.11 -3.88 20.73
C GLY A 37 20.61 -4.17 20.71
N PRO A 38 19.84 -3.47 21.54
CA PRO A 38 18.41 -3.71 21.63
C PRO A 38 17.69 -3.37 20.31
N SER A 39 16.48 -3.89 20.12
CA SER A 39 15.69 -3.59 18.92
C SER A 39 15.50 -2.07 18.74
N GLY A 40 15.62 -1.61 17.49
CA GLY A 40 15.50 -0.19 17.13
C GLY A 40 16.72 0.68 17.42
N SER A 41 17.89 0.12 17.77
CA SER A 41 19.11 0.90 18.07
C SER A 41 19.90 1.37 16.84
N GLY A 42 19.64 0.80 15.65
CA GLY A 42 20.37 1.09 14.40
C GLY A 42 21.49 0.09 14.05
N LYS A 43 21.60 -1.02 14.79
CA LYS A 43 22.62 -2.06 14.59
C LYS A 43 22.67 -2.66 13.17
N THR A 44 21.53 -2.93 12.55
CA THR A 44 21.47 -3.51 11.19
C THR A 44 22.09 -2.57 10.15
N THR A 45 21.79 -1.27 10.22
CA THR A 45 22.39 -0.26 9.33
C THR A 45 23.90 -0.18 9.51
N LEU A 46 24.38 -0.18 10.77
CA LEU A 46 25.81 -0.17 11.07
C LEU A 46 26.51 -1.44 10.55
N ALA A 47 25.90 -2.61 10.71
CA ALA A 47 26.49 -3.88 10.27
C ALA A 47 26.60 -3.95 8.74
N GLY A 48 25.63 -3.40 7.99
CA GLY A 48 25.73 -3.26 6.54
C GLY A 48 26.93 -2.41 6.12
N GLN A 49 27.11 -1.23 6.75
CA GLN A 49 28.25 -0.34 6.49
C GLN A 49 29.59 -1.02 6.83
N LEU A 50 29.66 -1.70 7.98
CA LEU A 50 30.84 -2.47 8.36
C LEU A 50 31.12 -3.62 7.39
N GLY A 51 30.08 -4.30 6.90
CA GLY A 51 30.18 -5.35 5.90
C GLY A 51 30.82 -4.84 4.60
N GLU A 52 30.33 -3.72 4.08
CA GLU A 52 30.89 -3.09 2.87
C GLU A 52 32.33 -2.61 3.06
N GLU A 53 32.61 -1.93 4.17
CA GLU A 53 33.95 -1.39 4.41
C GLU A 53 34.98 -2.48 4.67
N LEU A 54 34.61 -3.52 5.41
CA LEU A 54 35.51 -4.62 5.78
C LEU A 54 35.57 -5.75 4.75
N ASP A 55 34.75 -5.70 3.69
CA ASP A 55 34.54 -6.80 2.74
C ASP A 55 34.17 -8.11 3.48
N ALA A 56 33.22 -8.00 4.40
CA ALA A 56 32.81 -9.06 5.30
C ALA A 56 31.41 -9.59 4.96
N LEU A 57 31.19 -10.88 5.18
CA LEU A 57 29.85 -11.46 5.11
C LEU A 57 29.04 -11.00 6.34
N VAL A 58 27.90 -10.36 6.12
CA VAL A 58 26.98 -9.98 7.18
C VAL A 58 25.95 -11.08 7.38
N LEU A 59 25.78 -11.54 8.63
CA LEU A 59 24.75 -12.48 9.04
C LEU A 59 23.83 -11.82 10.06
N HIS A 60 22.53 -11.94 9.84
CA HIS A 60 21.52 -11.39 10.73
C HIS A 60 20.95 -12.50 11.62
N VAL A 61 21.06 -12.33 12.94
CA VAL A 61 20.39 -13.21 13.92
C VAL A 61 18.88 -13.20 13.70
N ASP A 62 18.35 -12.12 13.13
CA ASP A 62 16.93 -11.98 12.81
C ASP A 62 16.43 -13.05 11.82
N ASP A 63 17.29 -13.57 10.94
CA ASP A 63 16.98 -14.67 10.01
C ASP A 63 16.90 -16.05 10.70
N MET A 64 17.27 -16.11 11.98
CA MET A 64 17.42 -17.33 12.78
C MET A 64 16.42 -17.41 13.93
N HIS A 65 15.57 -16.39 14.11
CA HIS A 65 14.60 -16.32 15.21
C HIS A 65 13.59 -17.46 15.18
N GLN A 66 13.48 -18.22 16.28
CA GLN A 66 12.55 -19.33 16.42
C GLN A 66 11.18 -18.84 16.91
N GLY A 67 10.59 -17.93 16.13
CA GLY A 67 9.32 -17.29 16.44
C GLY A 67 9.38 -16.23 17.53
N TRP A 68 8.21 -15.67 17.87
CA TRP A 68 8.07 -14.49 18.73
C TRP A 68 8.50 -14.68 20.18
N THR A 69 8.63 -15.93 20.66
CA THR A 69 9.03 -16.26 22.04
C THR A 69 10.34 -17.05 22.11
N GLY A 70 11.05 -17.18 20.99
CA GLY A 70 12.18 -18.08 20.83
C GLY A 70 13.56 -17.44 21.00
N LEU A 71 13.70 -16.21 21.49
CA LEU A 71 14.98 -15.49 21.44
C LEU A 71 16.16 -16.25 22.09
N LEU A 72 15.95 -16.84 23.28
CA LEU A 72 16.98 -17.64 23.96
C LEU A 72 17.28 -18.96 23.22
N GLU A 73 16.26 -19.56 22.62
CA GLU A 73 16.40 -20.76 21.81
C GLU A 73 17.23 -20.46 20.55
N THR A 74 16.94 -19.34 19.87
CA THR A 74 17.72 -18.84 18.73
C THR A 74 19.19 -18.63 19.09
N VAL A 75 19.49 -17.98 20.22
CA VAL A 75 20.87 -17.80 20.68
C VAL A 75 21.57 -19.15 20.86
N SER A 76 20.91 -20.12 21.49
CA SER A 76 21.47 -21.45 21.72
C SER A 76 21.71 -22.20 20.41
N ILE A 77 20.73 -22.18 19.50
CA ILE A 77 20.81 -22.85 18.21
C ILE A 77 21.92 -22.22 17.37
N ALA A 78 21.90 -20.90 17.19
CA ALA A 78 22.88 -20.18 16.37
C ALA A 78 24.31 -20.36 16.89
N ARG A 79 24.53 -20.39 18.22
CA ARG A 79 25.86 -20.70 18.76
C ARG A 79 26.32 -22.11 18.36
N SER A 80 25.44 -23.10 18.52
CA SER A 80 25.77 -24.49 18.19
C SER A 80 25.97 -24.74 16.69
N SER A 81 25.20 -24.06 15.84
CA SER A 81 25.15 -24.32 14.40
C SER A 81 26.09 -23.43 13.59
N LEU A 82 26.56 -22.32 14.18
CA LEU A 82 27.53 -21.39 13.59
C LEU A 82 28.87 -21.46 14.32
N VAL A 83 28.95 -20.94 15.54
CA VAL A 83 30.22 -20.76 16.27
C VAL A 83 30.89 -22.10 16.57
N ASP A 84 30.16 -23.05 17.15
CA ASP A 84 30.72 -24.37 17.48
C ASP A 84 31.06 -25.17 16.20
N ALA A 85 30.37 -24.92 15.08
CA ALA A 85 30.69 -25.52 13.79
C ALA A 85 31.99 -24.94 13.21
N TRP A 86 32.16 -23.61 13.23
CA TRP A 86 33.39 -22.95 12.78
C TRP A 86 34.61 -23.30 13.64
N LEU A 87 34.44 -23.45 14.95
CA LEU A 87 35.50 -23.94 15.84
C LEU A 87 35.95 -25.38 15.50
N ARG A 88 35.05 -26.18 14.92
CA ARG A 88 35.32 -27.55 14.46
C ARG A 88 35.70 -27.66 12.98
N ASP A 89 35.81 -26.52 12.28
CA ASP A 89 36.02 -26.45 10.82
C ASP A 89 34.95 -27.21 10.00
N GLU A 90 33.71 -27.23 10.52
CA GLU A 90 32.56 -27.86 9.89
C GLU A 90 31.71 -26.81 9.12
N PRO A 91 30.95 -27.22 8.08
CA PRO A 91 30.01 -26.34 7.40
C PRO A 91 28.94 -25.80 8.38
N ALA A 92 28.80 -24.48 8.44
CA ALA A 92 27.78 -23.83 9.25
C ALA A 92 26.45 -23.71 8.50
N SER A 93 25.35 -23.82 9.24
CA SER A 93 23.99 -23.58 8.74
C SER A 93 23.11 -23.10 9.88
N HIS A 94 21.97 -22.50 9.56
CA HIS A 94 20.98 -22.14 10.56
C HIS A 94 19.56 -22.49 10.08
N PRO A 95 18.66 -22.88 10.99
CA PRO A 95 17.26 -23.04 10.64
C PRO A 95 16.62 -21.68 10.40
N THR A 96 15.76 -21.62 9.39
CA THR A 96 14.80 -20.52 9.25
C THR A 96 13.54 -20.81 10.07
N TRP A 97 12.67 -19.83 10.20
CA TRP A 97 11.37 -19.99 10.86
C TRP A 97 10.24 -19.65 9.91
N ASP A 98 9.25 -20.53 9.86
CA ASP A 98 7.98 -20.25 9.19
C ASP A 98 7.10 -19.45 10.15
N TRP A 99 7.07 -18.14 9.92
CA TRP A 99 6.30 -17.20 10.75
C TRP A 99 4.78 -17.35 10.59
N ASP A 100 4.31 -17.96 9.50
CA ASP A 100 2.88 -18.14 9.23
C ASP A 100 2.35 -19.37 9.98
N ASP A 101 3.07 -20.49 9.92
CA ASP A 101 2.67 -21.75 10.58
C ASP A 101 3.26 -21.89 12.00
N SER A 102 4.14 -20.99 12.41
CA SER A 102 4.86 -21.04 13.69
C SER A 102 5.61 -22.36 13.89
N VAL A 103 6.31 -22.79 12.84
CA VAL A 103 7.11 -24.02 12.83
C VAL A 103 8.50 -23.73 12.28
N ARG A 104 9.44 -24.63 12.60
CA ARG A 104 10.79 -24.58 12.05
C ARG A 104 10.78 -24.73 10.53
N GLY A 105 11.45 -23.81 9.85
CA GLY A 105 11.67 -23.81 8.40
C GLY A 105 12.88 -24.65 7.98
N ALA A 106 13.29 -24.50 6.72
CA ALA A 106 14.45 -25.21 6.17
C ALA A 106 15.78 -24.65 6.71
N ASP A 107 16.78 -25.51 6.82
CA ASP A 107 18.14 -25.10 7.17
C ASP A 107 18.81 -24.41 5.96
N VAL A 108 19.36 -23.22 6.20
CA VAL A 108 20.09 -22.41 5.22
C VAL A 108 21.59 -22.54 5.50
N ALA A 109 22.36 -22.92 4.49
CA ALA A 109 23.81 -23.04 4.59
C ALA A 109 24.45 -21.66 4.55
N VAL A 110 25.41 -21.43 5.45
CA VAL A 110 26.18 -20.18 5.50
C VAL A 110 27.37 -20.28 4.52
N PRO A 111 27.53 -19.32 3.60
CA PRO A 111 28.69 -19.28 2.70
C PRO A 111 30.00 -19.24 3.49
N ARG A 112 31.05 -19.88 2.96
CA ARG A 112 32.39 -19.78 3.56
C ARG A 112 32.94 -18.36 3.38
N ALA A 113 33.32 -17.73 4.49
CA ALA A 113 33.94 -16.42 4.53
C ALA A 113 34.97 -16.37 5.67
N ASP A 114 36.09 -15.67 5.45
CA ASP A 114 37.16 -15.54 6.45
C ASP A 114 36.86 -14.45 7.51
N LEU A 115 35.99 -13.48 7.16
CA LEU A 115 35.52 -12.42 8.03
C LEU A 115 33.99 -12.34 7.98
N ILE A 116 33.37 -12.46 9.15
CA ILE A 116 31.91 -12.44 9.31
C ILE A 116 31.52 -11.37 10.33
N VAL A 117 30.53 -10.57 9.99
CA VAL A 117 29.83 -9.66 10.90
C VAL A 117 28.52 -10.33 11.30
N LEU A 118 28.40 -10.77 12.54
CA LEU A 118 27.16 -11.29 13.11
C LEU A 118 26.42 -10.17 13.83
N GLU A 119 25.25 -9.80 13.33
CA GLU A 119 24.45 -8.71 13.87
C GLU A 119 23.08 -9.18 14.33
N GLY A 120 22.60 -8.63 15.45
CA GLY A 120 21.25 -8.85 15.93
C GLY A 120 21.16 -8.94 17.45
N VAL A 121 19.93 -9.01 17.96
CA VAL A 121 19.70 -9.13 19.40
C VAL A 121 20.26 -10.47 19.88
N GLY A 122 21.27 -10.43 20.76
CA GLY A 122 21.93 -11.63 21.26
C GLY A 122 23.13 -12.09 20.46
N ALA A 123 23.58 -11.32 19.47
CA ALA A 123 24.83 -11.58 18.74
C ALA A 123 26.04 -11.75 19.69
N PHE A 124 26.11 -11.02 20.81
CA PHE A 124 27.18 -11.19 21.80
C PHE A 124 27.09 -12.54 22.51
N ALA A 125 25.88 -12.97 22.86
CA ALA A 125 25.66 -14.25 23.53
C ALA A 125 25.96 -15.44 22.60
N ILE A 126 25.65 -15.30 21.31
CA ILE A 126 26.01 -16.28 20.28
C ILE A 126 27.54 -16.33 20.13
N ALA A 127 28.16 -15.19 19.84
CA ALA A 127 29.57 -15.09 19.52
C ALA A 127 30.50 -15.36 20.71
N GLY A 128 30.04 -15.14 21.95
CA GLY A 128 30.78 -15.45 23.17
C GLY A 128 32.17 -14.82 23.23
N HIS A 129 33.17 -15.57 23.69
CA HIS A 129 34.55 -15.11 23.77
C HIS A 129 35.31 -15.23 22.43
N GLU A 130 34.67 -15.89 21.46
CA GLU A 130 35.19 -16.19 20.14
C GLU A 130 35.09 -15.01 19.17
N ALA A 131 34.35 -13.95 19.53
CA ALA A 131 34.38 -12.68 18.82
C ALA A 131 35.77 -12.03 18.91
N SER A 132 36.28 -11.62 17.75
CA SER A 132 37.49 -10.82 17.62
C SER A 132 37.21 -9.35 17.95
N ALA A 133 36.01 -8.84 17.65
CA ALA A 133 35.54 -7.53 18.09
C ALA A 133 34.05 -7.57 18.47
N LYS A 134 33.69 -6.87 19.54
CA LYS A 134 32.32 -6.71 20.03
C LYS A 134 31.89 -5.25 20.03
N VAL A 135 30.89 -4.92 19.22
CA VAL A 135 30.34 -3.58 19.08
C VAL A 135 28.93 -3.54 19.65
N TRP A 136 28.71 -2.69 20.64
CA TRP A 136 27.38 -2.46 21.22
C TRP A 136 26.77 -1.18 20.67
N VAL A 137 25.56 -1.26 20.12
CA VAL A 137 24.83 -0.10 19.59
C VAL A 137 23.72 0.30 20.57
N GLN A 138 23.87 1.48 21.16
CA GLN A 138 22.97 2.02 22.16
C GLN A 138 22.12 3.15 21.58
N ALA A 139 20.85 3.20 21.99
CA ALA A 139 19.96 4.30 21.65
C ALA A 139 18.91 4.54 22.76
N PRO A 140 18.34 5.75 22.89
CA PRO A 140 17.32 6.06 23.89
C PRO A 140 16.03 5.25 23.71
N ASP A 141 15.44 4.79 24.82
CA ASP A 141 14.28 3.88 24.83
C ASP A 141 13.04 4.41 24.10
N GLU A 142 12.74 5.71 24.22
CA GLU A 142 11.59 6.34 23.56
C GLU A 142 11.70 6.34 22.02
N ASP A 143 12.93 6.43 21.50
CA ASP A 143 13.22 6.40 20.08
C ASP A 143 13.28 4.98 19.53
N ARG A 144 13.65 3.98 20.36
CA ARG A 144 13.79 2.57 19.95
C ARG A 144 12.46 1.94 19.56
N GLN A 145 11.44 2.09 20.40
CA GLN A 145 10.11 1.53 20.13
C GLN A 145 9.50 2.14 18.87
N SER A 146 9.58 3.46 18.75
CA SER A 146 9.05 4.19 17.59
C SER A 146 9.77 3.78 16.29
N ARG A 147 11.10 3.63 16.31
CA ARG A 147 11.89 3.17 15.16
C ARG A 147 11.62 1.70 14.80
N ALA A 148 11.54 0.81 15.79
CA ALA A 148 11.28 -0.60 15.56
C ALA A 148 9.86 -0.86 15.02
N ILE A 149 8.85 -0.18 15.56
CA ILE A 149 7.47 -0.27 15.05
C ILE A 149 7.34 0.35 13.64
N ALA A 150 8.05 1.46 13.37
CA ALA A 150 8.06 2.05 12.04
C ALA A 150 8.70 1.14 10.98
N ARG A 151 9.71 0.35 11.37
CA ARG A 151 10.39 -0.62 10.50
C ARG A 151 9.57 -1.90 10.29
N ASP A 152 9.09 -2.50 11.38
CA ASP A 152 8.57 -3.89 11.39
C ASP A 152 7.01 -3.97 11.42
N GLY A 153 6.33 -2.82 11.51
CA GLY A 153 4.89 -2.69 11.30
C GLY A 153 3.98 -3.16 12.45
N GLU A 154 2.67 -3.29 12.16
CA GLU A 154 1.62 -3.59 13.17
C GLU A 154 1.76 -4.98 13.83
N VAL A 155 2.41 -5.95 13.17
CA VAL A 155 2.62 -7.31 13.72
C VAL A 155 3.67 -7.30 14.82
N PHE A 156 4.76 -6.56 14.62
CA PHE A 156 5.78 -6.38 15.64
C PHE A 156 5.24 -5.54 16.80
N ALA A 157 4.40 -4.53 16.52
CA ALA A 157 3.75 -3.72 17.55
C ALA A 157 2.86 -4.55 18.51
N SER A 158 2.15 -5.57 18.01
CA SER A 158 1.32 -6.44 18.86
C SER A 158 2.13 -7.42 19.71
N HIS A 159 3.40 -7.67 19.36
CA HIS A 159 4.31 -8.55 20.08
C HIS A 159 5.42 -7.79 20.83
N TRP A 160 5.44 -6.45 20.78
CA TRP A 160 6.50 -5.62 21.36
C TRP A 160 6.76 -5.94 22.83
N ASP A 161 5.71 -6.05 23.64
CA ASP A 161 5.86 -6.31 25.07
C ASP A 161 6.47 -7.68 25.35
N VAL A 162 6.11 -8.68 24.53
CA VAL A 162 6.65 -10.05 24.60
C VAL A 162 8.11 -10.07 24.17
N TRP A 163 8.45 -9.33 23.12
CA TRP A 163 9.82 -9.22 22.61
C TRP A 163 10.73 -8.45 23.57
N ALA A 164 10.30 -7.28 24.03
CA ALA A 164 11.04 -6.45 24.98
C ALA A 164 11.28 -7.17 26.31
N ASP A 165 10.37 -8.05 26.74
CA ASP A 165 10.62 -8.88 27.93
C ASP A 165 11.72 -9.92 27.72
N GLN A 166 11.78 -10.53 26.54
CA GLN A 166 12.85 -11.46 26.19
C GLN A 166 14.19 -10.76 26.08
N GLU A 167 14.25 -9.56 25.47
CA GLU A 167 15.46 -8.75 25.43
C GLU A 167 15.98 -8.45 26.84
N ARG A 168 15.09 -8.01 27.74
CA ARG A 168 15.46 -7.75 29.15
C ARG A 168 16.00 -9.01 29.82
N ARG A 169 15.36 -10.16 29.63
CA ARG A 169 15.81 -11.44 30.21
C ARG A 169 17.18 -11.85 29.66
N LEU A 170 17.37 -11.75 28.34
CA LEU A 170 18.63 -12.04 27.67
C LEU A 170 19.75 -11.15 28.22
N TYR A 171 19.58 -9.84 28.24
CA TYR A 171 20.61 -8.91 28.70
C TYR A 171 20.81 -8.91 30.22
N THR A 172 19.85 -9.43 31.00
CA THR A 172 20.06 -9.72 32.43
C THR A 172 20.96 -10.95 32.61
N ALA A 173 20.81 -11.98 31.77
CA ALA A 173 21.58 -13.22 31.84
C ALA A 173 22.98 -13.12 31.17
N ALA A 174 23.06 -12.38 30.07
CA ALA A 174 24.27 -12.13 29.28
C ALA A 174 24.37 -10.62 28.99
N PRO A 175 24.95 -9.84 29.91
CA PRO A 175 25.02 -8.39 29.78
C PRO A 175 25.87 -7.98 28.57
N GLY A 176 25.27 -7.29 27.59
CA GLY A 176 25.99 -6.87 26.38
C GLY A 176 27.00 -5.75 26.63
N LEU A 177 26.59 -4.67 27.32
CA LEU A 177 27.42 -3.49 27.58
C LEU A 177 28.75 -3.76 28.29
N PRO A 178 28.81 -4.54 29.40
CA PRO A 178 30.07 -4.83 30.09
C PRO A 178 31.06 -5.65 29.25
N ASP A 179 30.56 -6.34 28.23
CA ASP A 179 31.31 -7.25 27.37
C ASP A 179 31.70 -6.61 26.01
N ALA A 180 31.31 -5.35 25.79
CA ALA A 180 31.58 -4.61 24.57
C ALA A 180 33.03 -4.09 24.52
N ASP A 181 33.66 -4.19 23.35
CA ASP A 181 34.93 -3.50 23.07
C ASP A 181 34.69 -2.02 22.72
N ILE A 182 33.59 -1.76 22.00
CA ILE A 182 33.21 -0.44 21.48
C ILE A 182 31.72 -0.23 21.74
N VAL A 183 31.34 0.98 22.16
CA VAL A 183 29.94 1.40 22.26
C VAL A 183 29.68 2.53 21.27
N LEU A 184 28.70 2.35 20.38
CA LEU A 184 28.18 3.39 19.51
C LEU A 184 26.90 3.95 20.13
N ASP A 185 26.88 5.24 20.46
CA ASP A 185 25.68 5.93 20.92
C ASP A 185 24.99 6.63 19.75
N THR A 186 23.83 6.13 19.35
CA THR A 186 23.00 6.72 18.28
C THR A 186 21.98 7.75 18.80
N GLY A 187 22.05 8.09 20.09
CA GLY A 187 21.19 9.06 20.79
C GLY A 187 21.82 10.44 21.01
N ALA A 188 23.14 10.58 20.90
CA ALA A 188 23.77 11.89 20.81
C ALA A 188 23.46 12.46 19.43
N ALA A 189 22.82 13.64 19.38
CA ALA A 189 22.47 14.33 18.14
C ALA A 189 23.64 14.26 17.14
N PRO A 190 23.40 13.93 15.86
CA PRO A 190 24.47 13.90 14.88
C PRO A 190 25.12 15.30 14.83
N PRO A 191 26.44 15.40 14.61
CA PRO A 191 27.05 16.67 14.20
C PRO A 191 26.23 17.26 13.05
N ASP A 192 26.05 18.57 13.06
CA ASP A 192 25.43 19.40 12.01
C ASP A 192 26.25 19.39 10.70
N ASP A 193 26.67 18.22 10.25
CA ASP A 193 27.24 18.00 8.94
C ASP A 193 26.09 17.42 8.09
N GLY A 194 25.63 18.21 7.10
CA GLY A 194 24.55 17.79 6.21
C GLY A 194 24.83 16.44 5.53
N PHE A 195 23.76 15.81 5.03
CA PHE A 195 23.65 14.48 4.39
C PHE A 195 23.44 13.33 5.39
N ASP A 196 22.32 12.58 5.45
CA ASP A 196 21.08 12.52 4.68
C ASP A 196 19.92 12.23 5.65
N ALA A 197 19.06 13.22 5.89
CA ALA A 197 17.76 12.98 6.50
C ALA A 197 16.86 12.27 5.47
N GLY A 198 16.08 11.28 5.91
CA GLY A 198 14.98 10.73 5.10
C GLY A 198 14.10 11.85 4.53
N PRO A 199 13.30 11.59 3.48
CA PRO A 199 12.56 12.65 2.80
C PRO A 199 11.73 13.42 3.81
N SER A 200 11.88 14.75 3.83
CA SER A 200 11.14 15.59 4.77
C SER A 200 9.65 15.27 4.66
N MET A 201 8.99 15.07 5.81
CA MET A 201 7.58 14.61 5.85
C MET A 201 6.65 15.45 4.97
N TRP A 202 6.95 16.73 4.79
CA TRP A 202 6.20 17.62 3.90
C TRP A 202 6.34 17.26 2.42
N LEU A 203 7.50 16.79 1.95
CA LEU A 203 7.71 16.30 0.58
C LEU A 203 6.89 15.03 0.33
N VAL A 204 6.85 14.11 1.31
CA VAL A 204 6.01 12.91 1.24
C VAL A 204 4.54 13.30 1.12
N VAL A 205 4.07 14.22 1.97
CA VAL A 205 2.69 14.72 1.92
C VAL A 205 2.36 15.36 0.57
N LEU A 206 3.21 16.26 0.06
CA LEU A 206 2.98 16.91 -1.23
C LEU A 206 2.99 15.91 -2.40
N GLY A 207 3.93 14.96 -2.38
CA GLY A 207 4.00 13.88 -3.35
C GLY A 207 2.74 13.04 -3.35
N VAL A 208 2.26 12.60 -2.18
CA VAL A 208 1.01 11.83 -2.03
C VAL A 208 -0.18 12.60 -2.57
N ILE A 209 -0.32 13.89 -2.24
CA ILE A 209 -1.40 14.74 -2.75
C ILE A 209 -1.35 14.82 -4.27
N ALA A 210 -0.18 15.12 -4.84
CA ALA A 210 -0.03 15.33 -6.27
C ALA A 210 -0.27 14.05 -7.08
N VAL A 211 0.24 12.90 -6.61
CA VAL A 211 -0.03 11.58 -7.20
C VAL A 211 -1.52 11.24 -7.10
N SER A 212 -2.12 11.38 -5.91
CA SER A 212 -3.54 11.06 -5.70
C SER A 212 -4.47 11.89 -6.57
N LEU A 213 -4.18 13.18 -6.71
CA LEU A 213 -4.90 14.08 -7.60
C LEU A 213 -4.79 13.60 -9.05
N SER A 214 -3.58 13.33 -9.53
CA SER A 214 -3.30 12.92 -10.91
C SER A 214 -3.96 11.60 -11.31
N MET A 215 -4.09 10.66 -10.36
CA MET A 215 -4.73 9.38 -10.63
C MET A 215 -6.22 9.48 -10.97
N ARG A 216 -6.87 10.58 -10.59
CA ARG A 216 -8.31 10.75 -10.79
C ARG A 216 -8.67 11.56 -12.04
N THR A 217 -7.75 12.40 -12.51
CA THR A 217 -8.01 13.33 -13.61
C THR A 217 -8.36 12.62 -14.91
N LEU A 218 -7.73 11.49 -15.24
CA LEU A 218 -8.04 10.70 -16.45
C LEU A 218 -9.52 10.31 -16.54
N MET A 219 -10.10 9.87 -15.41
CA MET A 219 -11.46 9.33 -15.36
C MET A 219 -12.53 10.42 -15.38
N THR A 220 -12.24 11.61 -14.85
CA THR A 220 -13.25 12.67 -14.66
C THR A 220 -13.13 13.84 -15.63
N SER A 221 -11.98 14.04 -16.26
CA SER A 221 -11.81 15.03 -17.34
C SER A 221 -12.47 14.62 -18.66
N LEU A 222 -12.57 13.31 -18.91
CA LEU A 222 -13.07 12.76 -20.15
C LEU A 222 -14.60 12.88 -20.32
N PRO A 223 -15.46 12.52 -19.34
CA PRO A 223 -16.91 12.50 -19.52
C PRO A 223 -17.51 13.82 -20.03
N PRO A 224 -17.11 15.01 -19.53
CA PRO A 224 -17.62 16.29 -20.04
C PRO A 224 -17.31 16.57 -21.52
N LEU A 225 -16.24 15.96 -22.06
CA LEU A 225 -15.78 16.16 -23.43
C LEU A 225 -16.32 15.09 -24.41
N LEU A 226 -16.99 14.04 -23.92
CA LEU A 226 -17.50 12.94 -24.76
C LEU A 226 -18.41 13.40 -25.91
N PRO A 227 -19.31 14.39 -25.76
CA PRO A 227 -20.11 14.87 -26.89
C PRO A 227 -19.25 15.43 -28.02
N ARG A 228 -18.22 16.22 -27.70
CA ARG A 228 -17.31 16.80 -28.70
C ARG A 228 -16.47 15.72 -29.39
N ILE A 229 -15.93 14.80 -28.60
CA ILE A 229 -15.15 13.64 -29.12
C ILE A 229 -16.02 12.78 -30.04
N ARG A 230 -17.31 12.60 -29.70
CA ARG A 230 -18.26 11.87 -30.54
C ARG A 230 -18.43 12.53 -31.91
N ASP A 231 -18.68 13.84 -31.91
CA ASP A 231 -19.00 14.59 -33.11
C ASP A 231 -17.77 14.71 -34.03
N ASP A 232 -16.59 14.87 -33.45
CA ASP A 232 -15.32 15.02 -34.17
C ASP A 232 -14.79 13.68 -34.73
N LEU A 233 -14.86 12.60 -33.95
CA LEU A 233 -14.31 11.28 -34.33
C LEU A 233 -15.36 10.32 -34.91
N GLY A 234 -16.64 10.71 -34.95
CA GLY A 234 -17.74 9.87 -35.43
C GLY A 234 -17.96 8.58 -34.61
N LEU A 235 -17.57 8.58 -33.33
CA LEU A 235 -17.62 7.37 -32.49
C LEU A 235 -19.06 7.00 -32.10
N SER A 236 -19.34 5.70 -32.04
CA SER A 236 -20.62 5.21 -31.49
C SER A 236 -20.64 5.33 -29.96
N SER A 237 -21.85 5.33 -29.37
CA SER A 237 -22.04 5.34 -27.90
C SER A 237 -21.29 4.19 -27.20
N VAL A 238 -21.16 3.04 -27.87
CA VAL A 238 -20.44 1.87 -27.35
C VAL A 238 -18.94 2.19 -27.20
N TRP A 239 -18.31 2.77 -28.22
CA TRP A 239 -16.90 3.12 -28.21
C TRP A 239 -16.58 4.21 -27.18
N LEU A 240 -17.44 5.21 -27.02
CA LEU A 240 -17.33 6.20 -25.94
C LEU A 240 -17.43 5.55 -24.56
N GLY A 241 -18.34 4.57 -24.41
CA GLY A 241 -18.44 3.74 -23.21
C GLY A 241 -17.14 2.99 -22.92
N VAL A 242 -16.56 2.31 -23.93
CA VAL A 242 -15.26 1.64 -23.80
C VAL A 242 -14.21 2.58 -23.24
N LEU A 243 -14.11 3.81 -23.76
CA LEU A 243 -13.13 4.80 -23.33
C LEU A 243 -13.25 5.16 -21.83
N THR A 244 -14.47 5.22 -21.31
CA THR A 244 -14.71 5.48 -19.87
C THR A 244 -14.48 4.27 -18.97
N THR A 245 -14.67 3.06 -19.51
CA THR A 245 -14.53 1.80 -18.75
C THR A 245 -13.11 1.25 -18.75
N LEU A 246 -12.31 1.58 -19.77
CA LEU A 246 -10.96 1.05 -19.97
C LEU A 246 -10.03 1.28 -18.77
N PRO A 247 -9.98 2.48 -18.13
CA PRO A 247 -9.16 2.68 -16.94
C PRO A 247 -9.55 1.76 -15.78
N VAL A 248 -10.85 1.55 -15.56
CA VAL A 248 -11.35 0.65 -14.50
C VAL A 248 -10.99 -0.80 -14.81
N LEU A 249 -11.08 -1.20 -16.08
CA LEU A 249 -10.66 -2.52 -16.53
C LEU A 249 -9.15 -2.74 -16.27
N CYS A 250 -8.31 -1.74 -16.56
CA CYS A 250 -6.88 -1.77 -16.22
C CYS A 250 -6.67 -1.95 -14.71
N MET A 251 -7.42 -1.22 -13.86
CA MET A 251 -7.33 -1.35 -12.40
C MET A 251 -7.60 -2.77 -11.92
N GLY A 252 -8.56 -3.49 -12.54
CA GLY A 252 -8.82 -4.89 -12.23
C GLY A 252 -7.74 -5.83 -12.76
N LEU A 253 -7.52 -5.84 -14.08
CA LEU A 253 -6.64 -6.80 -14.73
C LEU A 253 -5.18 -6.68 -14.28
N LEU A 254 -4.73 -5.46 -13.97
CA LEU A 254 -3.34 -5.19 -13.61
C LEU A 254 -3.10 -5.16 -12.10
N ALA A 255 -4.13 -5.24 -11.24
CA ALA A 255 -3.97 -5.22 -9.78
C ALA A 255 -2.98 -6.29 -9.25
N PRO A 256 -3.07 -7.57 -9.67
CA PRO A 256 -2.12 -8.59 -9.22
C PRO A 256 -0.70 -8.35 -9.72
N ALA A 257 -0.56 -7.85 -10.94
CA ALA A 257 0.74 -7.51 -11.52
C ALA A 257 1.37 -6.31 -10.78
N ALA A 258 0.55 -5.32 -10.42
CA ALA A 258 0.96 -4.16 -9.63
C ALA A 258 1.48 -4.56 -8.25
N ALA A 259 0.77 -5.44 -7.54
CA ALA A 259 1.21 -5.97 -6.25
C ALA A 259 2.56 -6.70 -6.36
N ARG A 260 2.73 -7.56 -7.37
CA ARG A 260 4.01 -8.26 -7.62
C ARG A 260 5.15 -7.32 -7.98
N LEU A 261 4.86 -6.27 -8.75
CA LEU A 261 5.86 -5.29 -9.15
C LEU A 261 6.32 -4.45 -7.95
N GLY A 262 5.38 -4.09 -7.06
CA GLY A 262 5.68 -3.40 -5.80
C GLY A 262 6.66 -4.17 -4.91
N LEU A 263 6.55 -5.50 -4.86
CA LEU A 263 7.51 -6.33 -4.14
C LEU A 263 8.87 -6.46 -4.83
N ARG A 264 8.91 -6.43 -6.17
CA ARG A 264 10.16 -6.63 -6.92
C ARG A 264 10.99 -5.37 -7.09
N LEU A 265 10.34 -4.23 -7.31
CA LEU A 265 10.99 -2.96 -7.63
C LEU A 265 10.92 -1.95 -6.49
N GLY A 266 10.23 -2.28 -5.40
CA GLY A 266 9.86 -1.35 -4.34
C GLY A 266 8.61 -0.54 -4.69
N VAL A 267 7.79 -0.29 -3.68
CA VAL A 267 6.50 0.41 -3.79
C VAL A 267 6.68 1.83 -4.34
N VAL A 268 7.68 2.56 -3.86
CA VAL A 268 7.93 3.96 -4.21
C VAL A 268 8.36 4.13 -5.67
N ARG A 269 9.22 3.24 -6.18
CA ARG A 269 9.65 3.23 -7.58
C ARG A 269 8.51 2.86 -8.53
N CYS A 270 7.65 1.94 -8.11
CA CYS A 270 6.46 1.59 -8.88
C CYS A 270 5.52 2.78 -9.04
N ILE A 271 5.38 3.62 -8.01
CA ILE A 271 4.61 4.87 -8.11
C ILE A 271 5.27 5.85 -9.11
N SER A 272 6.60 5.97 -9.13
CA SER A 272 7.31 6.76 -10.15
C SER A 272 7.01 6.25 -11.57
N ILE A 273 7.13 4.94 -11.80
CA ILE A 273 6.83 4.30 -13.10
C ILE A 273 5.36 4.53 -13.49
N ALA A 274 4.45 4.39 -12.53
CA ALA A 274 3.04 4.65 -12.72
C ALA A 274 2.80 6.09 -13.19
N MET A 275 3.42 7.06 -12.54
CA MET A 275 3.25 8.47 -12.89
C MET A 275 3.83 8.82 -14.25
N VAL A 276 4.94 8.21 -14.65
CA VAL A 276 5.46 8.30 -16.03
C VAL A 276 4.43 7.78 -17.02
N ALA A 277 3.84 6.61 -16.76
CA ALA A 277 2.80 6.04 -17.63
C ALA A 277 1.55 6.91 -17.71
N VAL A 278 1.10 7.53 -16.60
CA VAL A 278 -0.01 8.48 -16.60
C VAL A 278 0.30 9.73 -17.42
N ALA A 279 1.49 10.32 -17.25
CA ALA A 279 1.90 11.51 -17.97
C ALA A 279 2.00 11.23 -19.49
N ILE A 280 2.70 10.16 -19.87
CA ILE A 280 2.85 9.75 -21.27
C ILE A 280 1.48 9.40 -21.87
N GLY A 281 0.66 8.63 -21.16
CA GLY A 281 -0.66 8.23 -21.64
C GLY A 281 -1.58 9.42 -21.90
N ASN A 282 -1.59 10.43 -21.03
CA ASN A 282 -2.36 11.65 -21.25
C ASN A 282 -1.81 12.51 -22.41
N LEU A 283 -0.48 12.66 -22.50
CA LEU A 283 0.15 13.42 -23.59
C LEU A 283 -0.01 12.75 -24.96
N ALA A 284 0.04 11.41 -25.00
CA ALA A 284 -0.17 10.63 -26.23
C ALA A 284 -1.55 10.86 -26.86
N ARG A 285 -2.55 11.28 -26.06
CA ARG A 285 -3.90 11.60 -26.56
C ARG A 285 -3.91 12.88 -27.42
N VAL A 286 -2.96 13.79 -27.21
CA VAL A 286 -2.76 14.99 -28.05
C VAL A 286 -1.94 14.69 -29.30
N LEU A 287 -0.85 13.93 -29.14
CA LEU A 287 0.14 13.73 -30.21
C LEU A 287 -0.39 12.97 -31.43
N GLY A 288 -1.57 12.33 -31.31
CA GLY A 288 -2.18 11.59 -32.41
C GLY A 288 -3.07 12.40 -33.35
N ALA A 289 -3.20 13.73 -33.19
CA ALA A 289 -3.96 14.61 -34.10
C ALA A 289 -5.33 14.03 -34.51
N HIS A 290 -6.19 13.77 -33.51
CA HIS A 290 -7.53 13.17 -33.69
C HIS A 290 -7.55 11.71 -34.19
N ALA A 291 -6.42 10.99 -34.18
CA ALA A 291 -6.44 9.56 -34.46
C ALA A 291 -7.12 8.79 -33.32
N VAL A 292 -8.18 8.04 -33.65
CA VAL A 292 -8.90 7.18 -32.69
C VAL A 292 -7.93 6.26 -31.93
N GLY A 293 -6.92 5.71 -32.61
CA GLY A 293 -5.93 4.81 -31.99
C GLY A 293 -5.10 5.45 -30.87
N SER A 294 -4.70 6.72 -31.00
CA SER A 294 -3.91 7.39 -29.96
C SER A 294 -4.72 7.62 -28.69
N LEU A 295 -6.02 7.91 -28.86
CA LEU A 295 -6.96 8.11 -27.75
C LEU A 295 -7.08 6.84 -26.89
N TYR A 296 -7.22 5.67 -27.51
CA TYR A 296 -7.32 4.40 -26.80
C TYR A 296 -5.97 3.93 -26.22
N ILE A 297 -4.88 4.03 -26.98
CA ILE A 297 -3.54 3.64 -26.50
C ILE A 297 -3.13 4.52 -25.33
N GLY A 298 -3.35 5.83 -25.42
CA GLY A 298 -3.08 6.77 -24.34
C GLY A 298 -3.93 6.49 -23.10
N THR A 299 -5.22 6.19 -23.28
CA THR A 299 -6.11 5.81 -22.17
C THR A 299 -5.71 4.49 -21.53
N LEU A 300 -5.27 3.50 -22.32
CA LEU A 300 -4.75 2.22 -21.82
C LEU A 300 -3.48 2.43 -21.00
N CYS A 301 -2.53 3.21 -21.51
CA CYS A 301 -1.26 3.52 -20.86
C CYS A 301 -1.48 4.27 -19.53
N ALA A 302 -2.29 5.33 -19.55
CA ALA A 302 -2.61 6.07 -18.34
C ALA A 302 -3.43 5.23 -17.35
N GLY A 303 -4.37 4.41 -17.85
CA GLY A 303 -5.12 3.46 -17.03
C GLY A 303 -4.23 2.43 -16.34
N ALA A 304 -3.18 1.94 -17.02
CA ALA A 304 -2.19 1.04 -16.42
C ALA A 304 -1.37 1.71 -15.33
N GLY A 305 -0.96 2.98 -15.53
CA GLY A 305 -0.32 3.78 -14.49
C GLY A 305 -1.23 3.97 -13.28
N ILE A 306 -2.50 4.34 -13.48
CA ILE A 306 -3.48 4.50 -12.40
C ILE A 306 -3.71 3.17 -11.65
N ALA A 307 -3.76 2.04 -12.36
CA ALA A 307 -3.87 0.72 -11.75
C ALA A 307 -2.70 0.42 -10.80
N LEU A 308 -1.47 0.73 -11.25
CA LEU A 308 -0.26 0.52 -10.45
C LEU A 308 -0.23 1.44 -9.22
N ALA A 309 -0.41 2.75 -9.40
CA ALA A 309 -0.41 3.70 -8.29
C ALA A 309 -1.58 3.47 -7.33
N GLY A 310 -2.77 3.16 -7.84
CA GLY A 310 -3.99 2.92 -7.05
C GLY A 310 -3.95 1.69 -6.19
N THR A 311 -3.21 0.67 -6.63
CA THR A 311 -3.00 -0.55 -5.83
C THR A 311 -1.99 -0.31 -4.71
N LEU A 312 -0.96 0.50 -4.95
CA LEU A 312 0.23 0.58 -4.11
C LEU A 312 0.22 1.76 -3.13
N LEU A 313 -0.26 2.93 -3.57
CA LEU A 313 -0.20 4.18 -2.81
C LEU A 313 -0.93 4.11 -1.44
N PRO A 314 -2.15 3.54 -1.32
CA PRO A 314 -2.85 3.51 -0.03
C PRO A 314 -2.08 2.74 1.05
N GLY A 315 -1.47 1.60 0.68
CA GLY A 315 -0.65 0.80 1.60
C GLY A 315 0.60 1.54 2.04
N MET A 316 1.27 2.21 1.09
CA MET A 316 2.43 3.04 1.38
C MET A 316 2.10 4.22 2.30
N VAL A 317 0.98 4.92 2.07
CA VAL A 317 0.54 6.02 2.93
C VAL A 317 0.23 5.52 4.34
N LYS A 318 -0.36 4.34 4.49
CA LYS A 318 -0.58 3.77 5.82
C LYS A 318 0.76 3.43 6.52
N ALA A 319 1.74 2.92 5.79
CA ALA A 319 3.05 2.55 6.34
C ALA A 319 3.95 3.76 6.66
N ALA A 320 3.92 4.80 5.82
CA ALA A 320 4.80 5.96 5.94
C ALA A 320 4.40 6.94 7.06
N PHE A 321 3.17 6.86 7.57
CA PHE A 321 2.65 7.77 8.59
C PHE A 321 2.50 7.07 9.94
N PRO A 322 2.85 7.72 11.06
CA PRO A 322 2.66 7.16 12.39
C PRO A 322 1.22 6.72 12.65
N ALA A 323 1.01 5.68 13.46
CA ALA A 323 -0.31 5.08 13.71
C ALA A 323 -1.37 6.08 14.17
N ASN A 324 -1.00 7.10 14.94
CA ASN A 324 -1.89 8.17 15.39
C ASN A 324 -2.33 9.16 14.28
N ARG A 325 -1.65 9.15 13.12
CA ARG A 325 -1.89 10.06 11.98
C ARG A 325 -2.23 9.33 10.69
N ALA A 326 -2.18 8.01 10.65
CA ALA A 326 -2.52 7.20 9.48
C ALA A 326 -3.91 7.53 8.92
N GLY A 327 -4.92 7.68 9.80
CA GLY A 327 -6.28 8.07 9.38
C GLY A 327 -6.36 9.46 8.73
N LEU A 328 -5.56 10.42 9.20
CA LEU A 328 -5.48 11.75 8.61
C LEU A 328 -4.79 11.71 7.23
N ALA A 329 -3.76 10.89 7.08
CA ALA A 329 -3.06 10.69 5.82
C ALA A 329 -3.96 10.04 4.76
N THR A 330 -4.73 9.00 5.14
CA THR A 330 -5.74 8.40 4.26
C THR A 330 -6.84 9.39 3.91
N GLY A 331 -7.32 10.18 4.86
CA GLY A 331 -8.30 11.24 4.62
C GLY A 331 -7.79 12.29 3.63
N LEU A 332 -6.53 12.73 3.78
CA LEU A 332 -5.88 13.68 2.88
C LEU A 332 -5.70 13.11 1.48
N GLN A 333 -5.31 11.83 1.37
CA GLN A 333 -5.22 11.12 0.09
C GLN A 333 -6.57 11.09 -0.63
N MET A 334 -7.65 10.73 0.09
CA MET A 334 -9.00 10.71 -0.48
C MET A 334 -9.46 12.12 -0.88
N PHE A 335 -9.21 13.13 -0.05
CA PHE A 335 -9.52 14.52 -0.36
C PHE A 335 -8.79 15.01 -1.62
N ALA A 336 -7.49 14.73 -1.74
CA ALA A 336 -6.70 15.07 -2.92
C ALA A 336 -7.25 14.38 -4.18
N MET A 337 -7.59 13.10 -4.08
CA MET A 337 -8.17 12.33 -5.18
C MET A 337 -9.51 12.90 -5.64
N MET A 338 -10.41 13.22 -4.69
CA MET A 338 -11.78 13.63 -4.99
C MET A 338 -11.87 15.11 -5.37
N GLY A 339 -11.10 15.96 -4.71
CA GLY A 339 -10.89 17.35 -5.12
C GLY A 339 -10.29 17.43 -6.52
N GLY A 340 -9.27 16.61 -6.80
CA GLY A 340 -8.71 16.46 -8.15
C GLY A 340 -9.75 16.06 -9.19
N ALA A 341 -10.61 15.11 -8.85
CA ALA A 341 -11.72 14.67 -9.69
C ALA A 341 -12.66 15.82 -10.06
N ALA A 342 -13.07 16.61 -9.06
CA ALA A 342 -14.00 17.71 -9.19
C ALA A 342 -13.41 18.86 -10.01
N VAL A 343 -12.16 19.25 -9.71
CA VAL A 343 -11.44 20.26 -10.49
C VAL A 343 -11.30 19.80 -11.94
N ALA A 344 -10.95 18.53 -12.18
CA ALA A 344 -10.85 18.02 -13.53
C ALA A 344 -12.17 18.03 -14.30
N ALA A 345 -13.27 17.62 -13.67
CA ALA A 345 -14.58 17.66 -14.29
C ALA A 345 -15.04 19.10 -14.61
N ALA A 346 -14.79 20.05 -13.70
CA ALA A 346 -15.21 21.44 -13.85
C ALA A 346 -14.36 22.23 -14.87
N VAL A 347 -13.05 21.99 -14.91
CA VAL A 347 -12.10 22.78 -15.70
C VAL A 347 -11.94 22.24 -17.11
N SER A 348 -12.20 20.96 -17.39
CA SER A 348 -11.89 20.37 -18.71
C SER A 348 -12.66 21.00 -19.87
N VAL A 349 -13.93 21.41 -19.70
CA VAL A 349 -14.67 22.09 -20.79
C VAL A 349 -14.16 23.52 -21.02
N PRO A 350 -14.07 24.40 -19.99
CA PRO A 350 -13.48 25.73 -20.16
C PRO A 350 -12.05 25.69 -20.71
N LEU A 351 -11.26 24.70 -20.31
CA LEU A 351 -9.90 24.54 -20.79
C LEU A 351 -9.85 24.14 -22.27
N ALA A 352 -10.75 23.26 -22.72
CA ALA A 352 -10.90 22.94 -24.14
C ALA A 352 -11.31 24.18 -24.95
N ASP A 353 -12.22 25.00 -24.43
CA ASP A 353 -12.63 26.25 -25.09
C ASP A 353 -11.48 27.27 -25.17
N ALA A 354 -10.66 27.37 -24.12
CA ALA A 354 -9.52 28.29 -24.06
C ALA A 354 -8.32 27.84 -24.93
N LEU A 355 -8.06 26.54 -24.99
CA LEU A 355 -6.99 25.94 -25.80
C LEU A 355 -7.40 25.72 -27.25
N GLY A 356 -8.69 25.82 -27.55
CA GLY A 356 -9.28 25.69 -28.89
C GLY A 356 -9.65 24.26 -29.27
N ASP A 357 -9.25 23.25 -28.49
CA ASP A 357 -9.50 21.84 -28.79
C ASP A 357 -9.63 20.96 -27.54
N TRP A 358 -10.37 19.86 -27.66
CA TRP A 358 -10.63 18.90 -26.59
C TRP A 358 -9.40 18.03 -26.28
N ASP A 359 -8.58 17.73 -27.27
CA ASP A 359 -7.38 16.91 -27.11
C ASP A 359 -6.34 17.62 -26.23
N LEU A 360 -6.10 18.92 -26.47
CA LEU A 360 -5.23 19.78 -25.68
C LEU A 360 -5.67 19.86 -24.21
N SER A 361 -6.97 19.91 -23.95
CA SER A 361 -7.49 19.84 -22.58
C SER A 361 -7.16 18.50 -21.90
N LEU A 362 -7.17 17.38 -22.63
CA LEU A 362 -6.79 16.08 -22.08
C LEU A 362 -5.26 15.99 -21.85
N GLY A 363 -4.48 16.58 -22.76
CA GLY A 363 -3.02 16.67 -22.63
C GLY A 363 -2.54 17.50 -21.45
N PHE A 364 -3.25 18.57 -21.10
CA PHE A 364 -2.96 19.40 -19.92
C PHE A 364 -2.90 18.56 -18.63
N TRP A 365 -3.78 17.57 -18.48
CA TRP A 365 -3.76 16.67 -17.33
C TRP A 365 -2.52 15.76 -17.31
N GLY A 366 -1.86 15.57 -18.45
CA GLY A 366 -0.52 14.96 -18.53
C GLY A 366 0.56 15.84 -17.93
N VAL A 367 0.46 17.16 -18.07
CA VAL A 367 1.38 18.12 -17.41
C VAL A 367 1.19 18.07 -15.89
N VAL A 368 -0.05 18.00 -15.42
CA VAL A 368 -0.35 17.84 -13.98
C VAL A 368 0.26 16.54 -13.43
N ALA A 369 0.15 15.43 -14.17
CA ALA A 369 0.79 14.17 -13.83
C ALA A 369 2.32 14.26 -13.82
N ALA A 370 2.92 15.00 -14.75
CA ALA A 370 4.37 15.25 -14.78
C ALA A 370 4.84 16.08 -13.58
N ILE A 371 4.07 17.10 -13.15
CA ILE A 371 4.34 17.84 -11.92
C ILE A 371 4.26 16.90 -10.71
N GLY A 372 3.26 16.01 -10.67
CA GLY A 372 3.15 14.98 -9.63
C GLY A 372 4.38 14.07 -9.57
N LEU A 373 4.90 13.63 -10.71
CA LEU A 373 6.14 12.89 -10.79
C LEU A 373 7.34 13.69 -10.26
N LEU A 374 7.47 14.97 -10.64
CA LEU A 374 8.57 15.82 -10.18
C LEU A 374 8.56 16.01 -8.65
N LEU A 375 7.38 16.13 -8.05
CA LEU A 375 7.22 16.19 -6.59
C LEU A 375 7.48 14.84 -5.91
N TRP A 376 7.27 13.73 -6.63
CA TRP A 376 7.49 12.38 -6.13
C TRP A 376 8.95 11.93 -6.19
N LEU A 377 9.70 12.34 -7.21
CA LEU A 377 11.09 11.91 -7.45
C LEU A 377 12.05 12.12 -6.25
N PRO A 378 11.97 13.22 -5.46
CA PRO A 378 12.76 13.35 -4.24
C PRO A 378 12.46 12.27 -3.20
N VAL A 379 11.19 11.89 -3.05
CA VAL A 379 10.76 10.81 -2.14
C VAL A 379 11.34 9.48 -2.61
N ASP A 380 11.23 9.19 -3.92
CA ASP A 380 11.79 7.98 -4.54
C ASP A 380 13.30 7.86 -4.34
N ARG A 381 14.04 8.95 -4.58
CA ARG A 381 15.48 8.97 -4.41
C ARG A 381 15.90 8.84 -2.95
N ALA A 382 15.20 9.47 -2.02
CA ALA A 382 15.56 9.42 -0.60
C ALA A 382 15.34 8.03 -0.01
N VAL A 383 14.26 7.34 -0.40
CA VAL A 383 13.99 5.96 0.04
C VAL A 383 15.01 4.98 -0.53
N HIS A 384 15.40 5.11 -1.81
CA HIS A 384 16.40 4.21 -2.43
C HIS A 384 17.84 4.50 -2.02
N ARG A 385 18.18 5.74 -1.65
CA ARG A 385 19.51 6.08 -1.12
C ARG A 385 19.74 5.56 0.29
N GLY A 386 18.68 5.35 1.06
CA GLY A 386 18.74 4.80 2.41
C GLY A 386 19.07 3.30 2.50
N GLY A 387 19.32 2.62 1.38
CA GLY A 387 19.87 1.26 1.37
C GLY A 387 18.99 0.19 2.02
N ASP A 388 17.69 0.42 2.19
CA ASP A 388 16.79 -0.56 2.83
C ASP A 388 16.36 -1.60 1.79
N HIS A 389 17.29 -2.50 1.47
CA HIS A 389 17.10 -3.60 0.51
C HIS A 389 16.51 -4.87 1.13
N ASP A 390 16.29 -4.91 2.45
CA ASP A 390 15.92 -6.14 3.18
C ASP A 390 14.51 -6.10 3.78
N GLN A 391 13.53 -5.60 3.01
CA GLN A 391 12.16 -6.11 3.21
C GLN A 391 12.08 -7.48 2.53
N HIS A 392 12.18 -8.55 3.31
CA HIS A 392 11.70 -9.86 2.87
C HIS A 392 10.29 -9.65 2.27
N PRO A 393 10.10 -9.87 0.95
CA PRO A 393 8.78 -9.75 0.39
C PRO A 393 7.90 -10.77 1.10
N PRO A 394 6.70 -10.43 1.62
CA PRO A 394 5.76 -11.44 2.06
C PRO A 394 5.62 -12.45 0.93
N ASP A 395 5.83 -13.74 1.23
CA ASP A 395 5.95 -14.76 0.21
C ASP A 395 4.66 -14.85 -0.63
N LEU A 396 4.69 -14.26 -1.82
CA LEU A 396 3.61 -14.38 -2.82
C LEU A 396 3.80 -15.62 -3.71
N SER A 397 4.73 -16.53 -3.39
CA SER A 397 4.78 -17.86 -4.04
C SER A 397 3.46 -18.62 -3.84
N HIS A 398 2.72 -18.30 -2.78
CA HIS A 398 1.40 -18.82 -2.53
C HIS A 398 0.35 -18.26 -3.49
N ARG A 399 -0.42 -19.20 -4.08
CA ARG A 399 -1.49 -18.93 -5.04
C ARG A 399 -2.54 -17.99 -4.44
N LEU A 400 -3.17 -17.16 -5.28
CA LEU A 400 -4.35 -16.37 -4.92
C LEU A 400 -5.43 -17.27 -4.29
N PRO A 401 -6.24 -16.77 -3.33
CA PRO A 401 -7.16 -17.57 -2.52
C PRO A 401 -8.45 -18.00 -3.27
N TRP A 402 -8.31 -18.52 -4.50
CA TRP A 402 -9.40 -18.95 -5.38
C TRP A 402 -10.30 -20.04 -4.79
N ARG A 403 -9.79 -20.81 -3.82
CA ARG A 403 -10.52 -21.89 -3.14
C ARG A 403 -11.36 -21.40 -1.95
N SER A 404 -11.16 -20.16 -1.48
CA SER A 404 -11.87 -19.64 -0.32
C SER A 404 -13.25 -19.09 -0.69
N ALA A 405 -14.30 -19.69 -0.13
CA ALA A 405 -15.67 -19.21 -0.29
C ALA A 405 -15.88 -17.82 0.34
N THR A 406 -15.18 -17.52 1.46
CA THR A 406 -15.20 -16.20 2.10
C THR A 406 -14.60 -15.16 1.16
N ALA A 407 -13.48 -15.48 0.50
CA ALA A 407 -12.84 -14.58 -0.45
C ALA A 407 -13.75 -14.25 -1.64
N TRP A 408 -14.40 -15.26 -2.22
CA TRP A 408 -15.39 -15.05 -3.29
C TRP A 408 -16.60 -14.23 -2.84
N CYS A 409 -17.10 -14.42 -1.63
CA CYS A 409 -18.25 -13.67 -1.14
C CYS A 409 -17.94 -12.18 -0.95
N VAL A 410 -16.76 -11.85 -0.42
CA VAL A 410 -16.31 -10.45 -0.27
C VAL A 410 -16.00 -9.84 -1.63
N ALA A 411 -15.34 -10.58 -2.53
CA ALA A 411 -15.08 -10.14 -3.89
C ALA A 411 -16.37 -9.87 -4.67
N ALA A 412 -17.38 -10.74 -4.55
CA ALA A 412 -18.70 -10.53 -5.14
C ALA A 412 -19.42 -9.32 -4.54
N TYR A 413 -19.34 -9.14 -3.21
CA TYR A 413 -19.91 -7.96 -2.55
C TYR A 413 -19.28 -6.67 -3.09
N LEU A 414 -17.95 -6.61 -3.17
CA LEU A 414 -17.21 -5.47 -3.71
C LEU A 414 -17.52 -5.25 -5.20
N ALA A 415 -17.65 -6.33 -5.98
CA ALA A 415 -18.00 -6.26 -7.41
C ALA A 415 -19.37 -5.62 -7.62
N VAL A 416 -20.40 -6.09 -6.89
CA VAL A 416 -21.75 -5.53 -6.98
C VAL A 416 -21.77 -4.08 -6.49
N GLN A 417 -21.06 -3.78 -5.40
CA GLN A 417 -20.95 -2.42 -4.89
C GLN A 417 -20.29 -1.47 -5.90
N SER A 418 -19.16 -1.87 -6.50
CA SER A 418 -18.46 -1.06 -7.49
C SER A 418 -19.26 -0.92 -8.79
N TRP A 419 -19.97 -1.96 -9.21
CA TRP A 419 -20.92 -1.89 -10.33
C TRP A 419 -21.97 -0.83 -10.07
N GLN A 420 -22.63 -0.86 -8.90
CA GLN A 420 -23.63 0.13 -8.54
C GLN A 420 -23.05 1.54 -8.52
N PHE A 421 -21.87 1.72 -7.95
CA PHE A 421 -21.20 3.02 -7.92
C PHE A 421 -20.95 3.57 -9.32
N TYR A 422 -20.24 2.83 -10.19
CA TYR A 422 -19.87 3.33 -11.52
C TYR A 422 -21.09 3.53 -12.42
N SER A 423 -22.09 2.65 -12.34
CA SER A 423 -23.35 2.82 -13.07
C SER A 423 -24.14 4.04 -12.60
N THR A 424 -24.24 4.26 -11.29
CA THR A 424 -24.92 5.45 -10.75
C THR A 424 -24.17 6.71 -11.16
N LEU A 425 -22.83 6.72 -11.04
CA LEU A 425 -22.00 7.86 -11.44
C LEU A 425 -22.19 8.22 -12.91
N ALA A 426 -22.26 7.22 -13.80
CA ALA A 426 -22.41 7.42 -15.24
C ALA A 426 -23.81 7.90 -15.65
N TRP A 427 -24.87 7.41 -14.98
CA TRP A 427 -26.24 7.57 -15.47
C TRP A 427 -27.12 8.50 -14.64
N LEU A 428 -26.69 8.91 -13.43
CA LEU A 428 -27.48 9.80 -12.56
C LEU A 428 -27.75 11.16 -13.21
N SER A 429 -26.71 11.91 -13.60
CA SER A 429 -26.90 13.22 -14.23
C SER A 429 -27.66 13.15 -15.57
N PRO A 430 -27.33 12.24 -16.51
CA PRO A 430 -28.12 12.07 -17.75
C PRO A 430 -29.61 11.78 -17.53
N THR A 431 -29.97 11.14 -16.42
CA THR A 431 -31.37 10.84 -16.10
C THR A 431 -32.16 12.11 -15.83
N TYR A 432 -31.62 13.04 -15.03
CA TYR A 432 -32.29 14.31 -14.73
C TYR A 432 -32.26 15.26 -15.93
N VAL A 433 -31.16 15.33 -16.68
CA VAL A 433 -31.11 16.10 -17.94
C VAL A 433 -32.14 15.56 -18.93
N GLY A 434 -32.28 14.24 -19.03
CA GLY A 434 -33.31 13.59 -19.86
C GLY A 434 -34.74 13.88 -19.44
N GLN A 435 -34.97 14.32 -18.19
CA GLN A 435 -36.26 14.75 -17.65
C GLN A 435 -36.47 16.27 -17.77
N GLY A 436 -35.54 17.00 -18.38
CA GLY A 436 -35.65 18.44 -18.65
C GLY A 436 -34.95 19.34 -17.64
N TRP A 437 -34.19 18.78 -16.69
CA TRP A 437 -33.36 19.59 -15.79
C TRP A 437 -32.23 20.30 -16.55
N ALA A 438 -31.82 21.46 -16.05
CA ALA A 438 -30.64 22.12 -16.59
C ALA A 438 -29.38 21.27 -16.34
N PRO A 439 -28.44 21.17 -17.31
CA PRO A 439 -27.19 20.41 -17.13
C PRO A 439 -26.39 20.80 -15.89
N GLN A 440 -26.41 22.08 -15.54
CA GLN A 440 -25.74 22.61 -14.35
C GLN A 440 -26.36 22.06 -13.07
N GLU A 441 -27.69 22.00 -12.97
CA GLU A 441 -28.40 21.49 -11.80
C GLU A 441 -28.17 19.98 -11.61
N ALA A 442 -28.24 19.21 -12.71
CA ALA A 442 -27.92 17.79 -12.70
C ALA A 442 -26.45 17.53 -12.32
N GLY A 443 -25.54 18.45 -12.68
CA GLY A 443 -24.15 18.45 -12.24
C GLY A 443 -23.99 18.67 -10.73
N ILE A 444 -24.73 19.63 -10.15
CA ILE A 444 -24.73 19.87 -8.68
C ILE A 444 -25.27 18.64 -7.95
N LEU A 445 -26.32 18.02 -8.48
CA LEU A 445 -26.89 16.79 -7.91
C LEU A 445 -25.87 15.64 -7.88
N LEU A 446 -25.07 15.49 -8.93
CA LEU A 446 -23.95 14.54 -8.96
C LEU A 446 -22.84 14.91 -7.96
N ALA A 447 -22.56 16.20 -7.77
CA ALA A 447 -21.58 16.67 -6.79
C ALA A 447 -22.04 16.40 -5.34
N VAL A 448 -23.34 16.53 -5.05
CA VAL A 448 -23.90 16.14 -3.74
C VAL A 448 -23.76 14.64 -3.51
N PHE A 449 -24.08 13.81 -4.51
CA PHE A 449 -23.89 12.36 -4.44
C PHE A 449 -22.43 11.98 -4.08
N THR A 450 -21.44 12.56 -4.77
CA THR A 450 -20.02 12.26 -4.52
C THR A 450 -19.50 12.86 -3.21
N GLY A 451 -19.97 14.04 -2.83
CA GLY A 451 -19.64 14.67 -1.55
C GLY A 451 -20.16 13.88 -0.36
N VAL A 452 -21.40 13.38 -0.43
CA VAL A 452 -21.96 12.52 0.62
C VAL A 452 -21.28 11.14 0.64
N GLN A 453 -20.93 10.60 -0.53
CA GLN A 453 -20.10 9.40 -0.64
C GLN A 453 -18.75 9.56 0.09
N PHE A 454 -18.09 10.71 -0.05
CA PHE A 454 -16.83 10.99 0.67
C PHE A 454 -17.00 10.84 2.18
N VAL A 455 -17.94 11.61 2.72
CA VAL A 455 -18.16 11.72 4.16
C VAL A 455 -18.56 10.37 4.74
N SER A 456 -19.47 9.67 4.06
CA SER A 456 -19.91 8.34 4.49
C SER A 456 -18.81 7.28 4.41
N GLY A 457 -17.89 7.36 3.44
CA GLY A 457 -16.73 6.47 3.34
C GLY A 457 -15.75 6.63 4.51
N MET A 458 -15.60 7.84 5.04
CA MET A 458 -14.79 8.08 6.25
C MET A 458 -15.50 7.63 7.53
N VAL A 459 -16.81 7.90 7.63
CA VAL A 459 -17.61 7.61 8.83
C VAL A 459 -17.95 6.11 8.95
N GLY A 460 -18.13 5.41 7.82
CA GLY A 460 -18.56 4.02 7.76
C GLY A 460 -17.72 3.05 8.60
N PRO A 461 -16.40 2.95 8.36
CA PRO A 461 -15.51 2.12 9.17
C PRO A 461 -15.55 2.45 10.67
N ALA A 462 -15.54 3.74 11.03
CA ALA A 462 -15.59 4.17 12.42
C ALA A 462 -16.89 3.75 13.14
N LEU A 463 -18.02 3.68 12.41
CA LEU A 463 -19.27 3.12 12.93
C LEU A 463 -19.15 1.62 13.18
N THR A 464 -18.46 0.88 12.30
CA THR A 464 -18.28 -0.57 12.47
C THR A 464 -17.46 -0.95 13.69
N ASP A 465 -16.55 -0.08 14.15
CA ASP A 465 -15.75 -0.33 15.35
C ASP A 465 -16.54 -0.12 16.65
N ARG A 466 -17.67 0.61 16.58
CA ARG A 466 -18.56 0.86 17.72
C ARG A 466 -19.67 -0.18 17.88
N VAL A 467 -19.92 -0.99 16.87
CA VAL A 467 -20.94 -2.04 16.90
C VAL A 467 -20.29 -3.41 16.98
N GLY A 468 -20.85 -4.31 17.78
CA GLY A 468 -20.32 -5.68 17.88
C GLY A 468 -20.47 -6.48 16.57
N ASP A 469 -21.49 -6.17 15.76
CA ASP A 469 -21.75 -6.82 14.47
C ASP A 469 -21.80 -5.77 13.34
N TRP A 470 -20.71 -5.68 12.57
CA TRP A 470 -20.57 -4.75 11.45
C TRP A 470 -21.62 -4.93 10.34
N ARG A 471 -22.29 -6.09 10.29
CA ARG A 471 -23.39 -6.33 9.33
C ARG A 471 -24.57 -5.39 9.58
N ILE A 472 -24.79 -4.95 10.81
CA ILE A 472 -25.86 -4.00 11.14
C ILE A 472 -25.67 -2.71 10.35
N VAL A 473 -24.43 -2.19 10.33
CA VAL A 473 -24.09 -0.99 9.57
C VAL A 473 -24.25 -1.27 8.09
N LEU A 474 -23.66 -2.36 7.57
CA LEU A 474 -23.76 -2.72 6.14
C LEU A 474 -25.21 -2.88 5.64
N VAL A 475 -26.08 -3.53 6.42
CA VAL A 475 -27.51 -3.66 6.08
C VAL A 475 -28.18 -2.30 6.07
N ALA A 476 -27.93 -1.45 7.08
CA ALA A 476 -28.50 -0.11 7.12
C ALA A 476 -28.11 0.72 5.89
N VAL A 477 -26.83 0.72 5.50
CA VAL A 477 -26.40 1.44 4.29
C VAL A 477 -26.91 0.80 3.00
N GLY A 478 -27.02 -0.53 2.94
CA GLY A 478 -27.64 -1.21 1.80
C GLY A 478 -29.13 -0.87 1.66
N LEU A 479 -29.86 -0.72 2.76
CA LEU A 479 -31.25 -0.26 2.76
C LEU A 479 -31.38 1.20 2.31
N CYS A 480 -30.48 2.08 2.75
CA CYS A 480 -30.40 3.46 2.21
C CYS A 480 -30.20 3.44 0.70
N GLY A 481 -29.27 2.61 0.22
CA GLY A 481 -29.00 2.47 -1.21
C GLY A 481 -30.20 1.96 -1.99
N LEU A 482 -30.89 0.94 -1.46
CA LEU A 482 -32.09 0.39 -2.08
C LEU A 482 -33.21 1.45 -2.16
N ALA A 483 -33.44 2.18 -1.07
CA ALA A 483 -34.40 3.27 -1.03
C ALA A 483 -34.04 4.38 -2.01
N GLY A 484 -32.76 4.73 -2.12
CA GLY A 484 -32.26 5.70 -3.10
C GLY A 484 -32.49 5.26 -4.55
N GLN A 485 -32.14 4.01 -4.89
CA GLN A 485 -32.35 3.47 -6.24
C GLN A 485 -33.86 3.40 -6.59
N LEU A 486 -34.69 2.91 -5.66
CA LEU A 486 -36.15 2.85 -5.85
C LEU A 486 -36.78 4.24 -5.94
N GLY A 487 -36.27 5.21 -5.18
CA GLY A 487 -36.70 6.61 -5.24
C GLY A 487 -36.45 7.23 -6.61
N VAL A 488 -35.24 7.08 -7.16
CA VAL A 488 -34.91 7.56 -8.52
C VAL A 488 -35.70 6.80 -9.59
N TRP A 489 -35.96 5.51 -9.40
CA TRP A 489 -36.75 4.73 -10.33
C TRP A 489 -38.24 5.14 -10.36
N ALA A 490 -38.87 5.26 -9.18
CA ALA A 490 -40.31 5.45 -9.06
C ALA A 490 -40.74 6.92 -9.14
N ALA A 491 -39.96 7.82 -8.54
CA ALA A 491 -40.30 9.24 -8.43
C ALA A 491 -39.03 10.12 -8.32
N PRO A 492 -38.25 10.24 -9.41
CA PRO A 492 -36.99 10.99 -9.40
C PRO A 492 -37.16 12.46 -8.99
N ASP A 493 -38.21 13.14 -9.46
CA ASP A 493 -38.48 14.55 -9.14
C ASP A 493 -39.10 14.78 -7.75
N ALA A 494 -39.59 13.74 -7.05
CA ALA A 494 -40.29 13.91 -5.79
C ALA A 494 -39.36 14.36 -4.64
N ALA A 495 -38.15 13.82 -4.59
CA ALA A 495 -37.15 14.16 -3.58
C ALA A 495 -35.71 13.93 -4.09
N PRO A 496 -35.30 14.58 -5.19
CA PRO A 496 -34.04 14.30 -5.89
C PRO A 496 -32.81 14.39 -4.97
N TRP A 497 -32.77 15.41 -4.11
CA TRP A 497 -31.69 15.62 -3.13
C TRP A 497 -31.64 14.52 -2.07
N LEU A 498 -32.79 14.05 -1.58
CA LEU A 498 -32.85 12.94 -0.63
C LEU A 498 -32.32 11.66 -1.26
N TRP A 499 -32.74 11.36 -2.50
CA TRP A 499 -32.30 10.16 -3.22
C TRP A 499 -30.79 10.12 -3.39
N VAL A 500 -30.16 11.23 -3.80
CA VAL A 500 -28.70 11.26 -3.97
C VAL A 500 -27.94 11.22 -2.65
N VAL A 501 -28.49 11.78 -1.56
CA VAL A 501 -27.91 11.65 -0.22
C VAL A 501 -27.93 10.18 0.22
N LEU A 502 -29.05 9.49 0.06
CA LEU A 502 -29.16 8.07 0.40
C LEU A 502 -28.21 7.20 -0.44
N LEU A 503 -28.13 7.46 -1.75
CA LEU A 503 -27.19 6.79 -2.64
C LEU A 503 -25.74 7.08 -2.25
N GLY A 504 -25.41 8.33 -1.92
CA GLY A 504 -24.07 8.72 -1.48
C GLY A 504 -23.66 7.98 -0.21
N ILE A 505 -24.53 7.96 0.81
CA ILE A 505 -24.31 7.25 2.08
C ILE A 505 -24.04 5.77 1.81
N ALA A 506 -24.90 5.14 0.99
CA ALA A 506 -24.77 3.75 0.62
C ALA A 506 -23.45 3.45 -0.08
N GLN A 507 -23.09 4.20 -1.12
CA GLN A 507 -21.91 3.89 -1.92
C GLN A 507 -20.60 4.14 -1.16
N GLY A 508 -20.51 5.21 -0.38
CA GLY A 508 -19.29 5.56 0.35
C GLY A 508 -18.97 4.56 1.45
N ALA A 509 -19.90 4.38 2.39
CA ALA A 509 -19.66 3.49 3.52
C ALA A 509 -19.54 2.02 3.08
N SER A 510 -20.35 1.56 2.12
CA SER A 510 -20.30 0.17 1.65
C SER A 510 -18.95 -0.21 1.05
N PHE A 511 -18.31 0.70 0.29
CA PHE A 511 -16.98 0.48 -0.27
C PHE A 511 -15.92 0.47 0.83
N ALA A 512 -15.91 1.49 1.69
CA ALA A 512 -14.92 1.62 2.76
C ALA A 512 -14.96 0.44 3.74
N ILE A 513 -16.17 0.03 4.16
CA ILE A 513 -16.34 -1.16 5.00
C ILE A 513 -15.93 -2.43 4.23
N GLY A 514 -16.20 -2.50 2.92
CA GLY A 514 -15.73 -3.59 2.07
C GLY A 514 -14.20 -3.76 2.11
N LEU A 515 -13.44 -2.67 2.12
CA LEU A 515 -11.98 -2.71 2.30
C LEU A 515 -11.58 -3.21 3.70
N VAL A 516 -12.30 -2.81 4.74
CA VAL A 516 -12.07 -3.31 6.11
C VAL A 516 -12.28 -4.83 6.18
N LEU A 517 -13.25 -5.38 5.45
CA LEU A 517 -13.49 -6.83 5.39
C LEU A 517 -12.32 -7.61 4.78
N LEU A 518 -11.57 -7.01 3.85
CA LEU A 518 -10.39 -7.65 3.26
C LEU A 518 -9.28 -7.89 4.28
N VAL A 519 -9.18 -7.00 5.27
CA VAL A 519 -8.24 -7.13 6.38
C VAL A 519 -8.81 -8.04 7.47
N ARG A 520 -10.08 -7.83 7.86
CA ARG A 520 -10.70 -8.58 8.96
C ARG A 520 -10.83 -10.08 8.73
N TYR A 521 -11.06 -10.51 7.48
CA TYR A 521 -11.15 -11.94 7.16
C TYR A 521 -9.79 -12.57 6.82
N ALA A 522 -8.70 -11.80 6.74
CA ALA A 522 -7.38 -12.36 6.48
C ALA A 522 -6.72 -12.83 7.78
N VAL A 523 -6.02 -13.97 7.74
CA VAL A 523 -5.29 -14.50 8.90
C VAL A 523 -3.97 -13.76 9.18
N SER A 524 -3.36 -13.18 8.14
CA SER A 524 -2.08 -12.48 8.21
C SER A 524 -2.06 -11.27 7.25
N PRO A 525 -1.13 -10.31 7.41
CA PRO A 525 -0.97 -9.20 6.47
C PRO A 525 -0.66 -9.66 5.04
N ALA A 526 0.12 -10.73 4.88
CA ALA A 526 0.41 -11.34 3.58
C ALA A 526 -0.85 -11.93 2.94
N ALA A 527 -1.69 -12.62 3.74
CA ALA A 527 -3.00 -13.09 3.29
C ALA A 527 -3.92 -11.92 2.91
N ALA A 528 -3.91 -10.82 3.66
CA ALA A 528 -4.69 -9.62 3.36
C ALA A 528 -4.29 -8.98 2.02
N ALA A 529 -2.98 -8.95 1.72
CA ALA A 529 -2.47 -8.46 0.45
C ALA A 529 -2.90 -9.36 -0.73
N ARG A 530 -2.74 -10.69 -0.60
CA ARG A 530 -3.19 -11.68 -1.61
C ARG A 530 -4.69 -11.62 -1.84
N PHE A 531 -5.45 -11.52 -0.76
CA PHE A 531 -6.90 -11.42 -0.77
C PHE A 531 -7.35 -10.11 -1.43
N THR A 532 -6.74 -8.98 -1.09
CA THR A 532 -7.02 -7.69 -1.73
C THR A 532 -6.74 -7.73 -3.23
N ALA A 533 -5.61 -8.34 -3.65
CA ALA A 533 -5.28 -8.49 -5.06
C ALA A 533 -6.32 -9.33 -5.83
N MET A 534 -6.76 -10.47 -5.27
CA MET A 534 -7.84 -11.27 -5.86
C MET A 534 -9.15 -10.48 -5.91
N ALA A 535 -9.52 -9.81 -4.80
CA ALA A 535 -10.77 -9.08 -4.70
C ALA A 535 -10.83 -7.94 -5.72
N PHE A 536 -9.76 -7.16 -5.87
CA PHE A 536 -9.70 -6.07 -6.86
C PHE A 536 -9.70 -6.57 -8.30
N LEU A 537 -9.01 -7.69 -8.58
CA LEU A 537 -9.07 -8.33 -9.89
C LEU A 537 -10.52 -8.68 -10.26
N VAL A 538 -11.23 -9.41 -9.40
CA VAL A 538 -12.62 -9.81 -9.67
C VAL A 538 -13.54 -8.58 -9.70
N CYS A 539 -13.45 -7.73 -8.68
CA CYS A 539 -14.32 -6.58 -8.49
C CYS A 539 -14.24 -5.59 -9.64
N TYR A 540 -13.05 -5.06 -9.95
CA TYR A 540 -12.94 -4.01 -10.97
C TYR A 540 -13.13 -4.57 -12.38
N THR A 541 -12.75 -5.81 -12.66
CA THR A 541 -13.05 -6.43 -13.96
C THR A 541 -14.55 -6.54 -14.18
N VAL A 542 -15.30 -7.05 -13.19
CA VAL A 542 -16.78 -7.11 -13.28
C VAL A 542 -17.40 -5.71 -13.30
N ALA A 543 -16.98 -4.81 -12.40
CA ALA A 543 -17.54 -3.48 -12.29
C ALA A 543 -17.29 -2.60 -13.52
N SER A 544 -16.20 -2.83 -14.26
CA SER A 544 -15.91 -2.10 -15.51
C SER A 544 -17.02 -2.28 -16.55
N MET A 545 -17.77 -3.39 -16.52
CA MET A 545 -18.89 -3.63 -17.43
C MET A 545 -20.15 -2.84 -17.04
N GLY A 546 -20.24 -2.33 -15.80
CA GLY A 546 -21.46 -1.73 -15.26
C GLY A 546 -22.05 -0.59 -16.07
N PRO A 547 -21.30 0.50 -16.34
CA PRO A 547 -21.80 1.61 -17.15
C PRO A 547 -22.27 1.18 -18.55
N THR A 548 -21.50 0.33 -19.22
CA THR A 548 -21.80 -0.15 -20.58
C THR A 548 -23.05 -1.02 -20.60
N THR A 549 -23.20 -1.94 -19.65
CA THR A 549 -24.42 -2.75 -19.54
C THR A 549 -25.65 -1.88 -19.27
N MET A 550 -25.53 -0.86 -18.40
CA MET A 550 -26.64 0.07 -18.16
C MET A 550 -26.96 0.94 -19.38
N GLY A 551 -25.97 1.28 -20.19
CA GLY A 551 -26.18 1.91 -21.49
C GLY A 551 -26.98 1.03 -22.46
N ALA A 552 -26.63 -0.25 -22.55
CA ALA A 552 -27.41 -1.20 -23.35
C ALA A 552 -28.85 -1.36 -22.84
N VAL A 553 -29.06 -1.39 -21.52
CA VAL A 553 -30.40 -1.40 -20.92
C VAL A 553 -31.19 -0.16 -21.32
N ARG A 554 -30.57 1.02 -21.29
CA ARG A 554 -31.18 2.28 -21.76
C ARG A 554 -31.56 2.20 -23.23
N ASP A 555 -30.65 1.75 -24.09
CA ASP A 555 -30.86 1.70 -25.54
C ASP A 555 -32.01 0.74 -25.91
N LEU A 556 -32.14 -0.38 -25.18
CA LEU A 556 -33.22 -1.36 -25.38
C LEU A 556 -34.57 -0.90 -24.84
N THR A 557 -34.59 -0.15 -23.73
CA THR A 557 -35.84 0.28 -23.07
C THR A 557 -36.30 1.68 -23.48
N GLY A 558 -35.44 2.45 -24.13
CA GLY A 558 -35.70 3.83 -24.55
C GLY A 558 -35.71 4.86 -23.42
N GLY A 559 -35.43 4.46 -22.18
CA GLY A 559 -35.55 5.34 -21.01
C GLY A 559 -34.53 5.04 -19.90
N TYR A 560 -34.37 6.00 -18.99
CA TYR A 560 -33.42 5.88 -17.88
C TYR A 560 -33.97 5.12 -16.66
N SER A 561 -35.30 5.00 -16.51
CA SER A 561 -35.93 4.37 -15.35
C SER A 561 -35.49 2.90 -15.16
N ALA A 562 -35.40 2.14 -16.25
CA ALA A 562 -35.00 0.75 -16.22
C ALA A 562 -33.60 0.54 -15.61
N ILE A 563 -32.69 1.51 -15.77
CA ILE A 563 -31.35 1.47 -15.17
C ILE A 563 -31.47 1.36 -13.64
N PHE A 564 -32.21 2.28 -13.01
CA PHE A 564 -32.33 2.35 -11.55
C PHE A 564 -33.13 1.19 -10.98
N LEU A 565 -34.06 0.61 -11.74
CA LEU A 565 -34.70 -0.65 -11.36
C LEU A 565 -33.71 -1.81 -11.30
N VAL A 566 -32.87 -1.96 -12.33
CA VAL A 566 -31.82 -3.00 -12.35
C VAL A 566 -30.82 -2.78 -11.22
N LEU A 567 -30.42 -1.54 -10.95
CA LEU A 567 -29.53 -1.21 -9.83
C LEU A 567 -30.20 -1.50 -8.47
N ALA A 568 -31.50 -1.25 -8.32
CA ALA A 568 -32.25 -1.63 -7.12
C ALA A 568 -32.25 -3.15 -6.90
N LEU A 569 -32.43 -3.94 -7.97
CA LEU A 569 -32.34 -5.40 -7.91
C LEU A 569 -30.92 -5.86 -7.54
N LEU A 570 -29.88 -5.24 -8.09
CA LEU A 570 -28.50 -5.51 -7.69
C LEU A 570 -28.23 -5.15 -6.22
N MET A 571 -28.88 -4.11 -5.69
CA MET A 571 -28.77 -3.78 -4.27
C MET A 571 -29.36 -4.88 -3.37
N LEU A 572 -30.42 -5.56 -3.79
CA LEU A 572 -30.93 -6.74 -3.08
C LEU A 572 -29.92 -7.89 -3.06
N VAL A 573 -29.18 -8.08 -4.15
CA VAL A 573 -28.07 -9.05 -4.21
C VAL A 573 -26.96 -8.65 -3.23
N GLN A 574 -26.58 -7.37 -3.19
CA GLN A 574 -25.57 -6.87 -2.25
C GLN A 574 -25.99 -7.04 -0.78
N LEU A 575 -27.26 -6.77 -0.46
CA LEU A 575 -27.84 -7.02 0.86
C LEU A 575 -27.79 -8.51 1.22
N THR A 576 -28.12 -9.39 0.28
CA THR A 576 -28.05 -10.84 0.48
C THR A 576 -26.61 -11.28 0.77
N LEU A 577 -25.63 -10.79 0.00
CA LEU A 577 -24.21 -11.05 0.22
C LEU A 577 -23.75 -10.54 1.60
N THR A 578 -24.26 -9.39 2.04
CA THR A 578 -23.98 -8.84 3.38
C THR A 578 -24.44 -9.79 4.48
N LEU A 579 -25.63 -10.36 4.37
CA LEU A 579 -26.17 -11.31 5.35
C LEU A 579 -25.36 -12.61 5.41
N LEU A 580 -24.74 -13.00 4.29
CA LEU A 580 -23.86 -14.15 4.19
C LEU A 580 -22.49 -13.92 4.86
N LEU A 581 -21.99 -12.68 4.92
CA LEU A 581 -20.70 -12.29 5.50
C LEU A 581 -20.71 -12.27 7.04
N ARG A 582 -20.95 -13.44 7.66
CA ARG A 582 -21.01 -13.62 9.11
C ARG A 582 -19.63 -13.51 9.77
N PRO A 583 -19.51 -12.87 10.96
CA PRO A 583 -18.25 -12.74 11.70
C PRO A 583 -17.50 -14.06 11.96
N GLY A 584 -18.21 -15.18 12.10
CA GLY A 584 -17.61 -16.51 12.33
C GLY A 584 -17.30 -17.32 11.07
N ARG A 585 -17.22 -16.71 9.88
CA ARG A 585 -16.81 -17.42 8.67
C ARG A 585 -15.34 -17.81 8.73
N ALA A 586 -15.00 -18.92 8.05
CA ALA A 586 -13.63 -19.37 7.93
C ALA A 586 -12.76 -18.24 7.34
N PRO A 587 -11.65 -17.87 8.00
CA PRO A 587 -10.78 -16.82 7.53
C PRO A 587 -10.05 -17.26 6.25
N VAL A 588 -9.58 -16.28 5.50
CA VAL A 588 -8.82 -16.45 4.26
C VAL A 588 -7.35 -16.63 4.62
N GLN A 589 -6.82 -17.81 4.28
CA GLN A 589 -5.41 -18.18 4.42
C GLN A 589 -4.53 -17.58 3.33
#